data_AF-A0A967EYF2-F1
#
_entry.id   AF-A0A967EYF2-F1
#
_cell.length_a   1.000
_cell.length_b   1.000
_cell.length_c   1.000
_cell.angle_alpha   90.00
_cell.angle_beta   90.00
_cell.angle_gamma   90.00
#
_symmetry.space_group_name_H-M   'P 1'
#
loop_
_entity.id
_entity.type
_entity.pdbx_description
1 polymer ?
#
loop_
_entity_poly.entity_id
_entity_poly.type
_entity_poly.pdbx_seq_one_letter_code
_entity_poly.pdbx_strand_id
1 'polypeptide(L)'
;MRQYLNERIIIGAALFAAPMILIALSVGAEFAELGGAFSPLFFPLTVLWFWAGVAGISLAIDLRRSGLISGGMVPGGMPRRSWFQIVLVTFAMAGFVYAVTRLGFLLSAVAFVATVLVVLGIRSVTLVLCYSIALPLAIFLLFHYGLGLPLPTSPFSYLF
;
A
#
# COMPACT_ATOMS: atom_id res chain seq x y z
N MET A 1 -12.37 -23.58 -8.36
CA MET A 1 -11.51 -23.27 -7.19
C MET A 1 -10.03 -23.11 -7.53
N ARG A 2 -9.41 -23.95 -8.38
CA ARG A 2 -7.99 -23.78 -8.79
C ARG A 2 -7.65 -22.44 -9.47
N GLN A 3 -8.57 -21.85 -10.25
CA GLN A 3 -8.35 -20.57 -10.93
C GLN A 3 -8.06 -19.39 -9.97
N TYR A 4 -8.84 -19.26 -8.89
CA TYR A 4 -8.68 -18.14 -7.93
C TYR A 4 -7.39 -18.21 -7.11
N LEU A 5 -6.90 -19.44 -6.89
CA LEU A 5 -5.68 -19.68 -6.13
C LEU A 5 -4.44 -19.35 -6.97
N ASN A 6 -4.47 -19.70 -8.27
CA ASN A 6 -3.46 -19.26 -9.22
C ASN A 6 -3.47 -17.74 -9.38
N GLU A 7 -4.63 -17.10 -9.43
CA GLU A 7 -4.73 -15.64 -9.57
C GLU A 7 -4.05 -14.90 -8.40
N ARG A 8 -4.28 -15.33 -7.15
CA ARG A 8 -3.61 -14.75 -5.97
C ARG A 8 -2.09 -14.90 -6.01
N ILE A 9 -1.60 -16.07 -6.42
CA ILE A 9 -0.16 -16.32 -6.55
C ILE A 9 0.43 -15.47 -7.68
N ILE A 10 -0.26 -15.35 -8.81
CA ILE A 10 0.17 -14.51 -9.95
C ILE A 10 0.23 -13.04 -9.52
N ILE A 11 -0.80 -12.53 -8.85
CA ILE A 11 -0.84 -11.15 -8.35
C ILE A 11 0.28 -10.93 -7.31
N GLY A 12 0.45 -11.86 -6.36
CA GLY A 12 1.51 -11.79 -5.35
C GLY A 12 2.91 -11.82 -5.97
N ALA A 13 3.13 -12.66 -6.98
CA ALA A 13 4.37 -12.74 -7.73
C ALA A 13 4.63 -11.45 -8.53
N ALA A 14 3.62 -10.89 -9.19
CA ALA A 14 3.73 -9.61 -9.88
C ALA A 14 4.08 -8.46 -8.92
N LEU A 15 3.40 -8.40 -7.77
CA LEU A 15 3.66 -7.40 -6.71
C LEU A 15 5.05 -7.55 -6.07
N PHE A 16 5.61 -8.75 -6.02
CA PHE A 16 6.98 -8.99 -5.55
C PHE A 16 8.02 -8.69 -6.63
N ALA A 17 7.74 -9.03 -7.89
CA ALA A 17 8.65 -8.80 -9.00
C ALA A 17 8.85 -7.30 -9.28
N ALA A 18 7.80 -6.48 -9.16
CA ALA A 18 7.87 -5.04 -9.40
C ALA A 18 8.98 -4.31 -8.60
N PRO A 19 9.05 -4.40 -7.25
CA PRO A 19 10.13 -3.76 -6.50
C PRO A 19 11.50 -4.38 -6.80
N MET A 20 11.59 -5.69 -7.04
CA MET A 20 12.85 -6.35 -7.38
C MET A 20 13.43 -5.86 -8.70
N ILE A 21 12.59 -5.67 -9.71
CA ILE A 21 12.98 -5.09 -11.00
C ILE A 21 13.46 -3.65 -10.80
N LEU A 22 12.72 -2.83 -10.04
CA LEU A 22 13.12 -1.45 -9.76
C LEU A 22 14.46 -1.37 -9.01
N ILE A 23 14.71 -2.25 -8.03
CA ILE A 23 16.00 -2.34 -7.34
C ILE A 23 17.11 -2.73 -8.34
N ALA A 24 16.89 -3.74 -9.18
CA ALA A 24 17.88 -4.15 -10.17
C ALA A 24 18.22 -3.02 -11.15
N LEU A 25 17.22 -2.26 -11.60
CA LEU A 25 17.40 -1.10 -12.47
C LEU A 25 18.11 0.06 -11.76
N SER A 26 17.90 0.24 -10.45
CA SER A 26 18.56 1.31 -9.68
C SER A 26 20.07 1.13 -9.51
N VAL A 27 20.58 -0.10 -9.60
CA VAL A 27 22.02 -0.41 -9.44
C VAL A 27 22.81 -0.10 -10.72
N GLY A 28 22.14 -0.04 -11.88
CA GLY A 28 22.81 -0.04 -13.19
C GLY A 28 22.71 1.22 -14.04
N ALA A 29 22.02 2.28 -13.60
CA ALA A 29 21.52 3.26 -14.56
C ALA A 29 21.79 4.74 -14.25
N GLU A 30 22.29 5.41 -15.28
CA GLU A 30 22.44 6.86 -15.47
C GLU A 30 21.06 7.56 -15.60
N PHE A 31 20.12 7.31 -14.69
CA PHE A 31 18.78 7.94 -14.71
C PHE A 31 18.77 9.40 -14.23
N ALA A 32 19.93 10.07 -14.25
CA ALA A 32 20.06 11.48 -13.90
C ALA A 32 19.33 12.41 -14.90
N GLU A 33 19.14 11.97 -16.14
CA GLU A 33 18.57 12.81 -17.21
C GLU A 33 17.03 12.80 -17.31
N LEU A 34 16.35 11.80 -16.72
CA LEU A 34 14.88 11.66 -16.86
C LEU A 34 14.04 12.62 -16.00
N GLY A 35 14.67 13.50 -15.23
CA GLY A 35 13.97 14.45 -14.36
C GLY A 35 13.40 13.79 -13.11
N GLY A 36 13.51 14.50 -11.99
CA GLY A 36 13.38 13.93 -10.63
C GLY A 36 12.12 13.11 -10.35
N ALA A 37 10.99 13.39 -10.99
CA ALA A 37 9.72 12.71 -10.66
C ALA A 37 9.46 11.39 -11.41
N PHE A 38 10.17 11.13 -12.52
CA PHE A 38 10.00 9.90 -13.33
C PHE A 38 11.23 8.99 -13.29
N SER A 39 12.28 9.39 -12.56
CA SER A 39 13.44 8.54 -12.34
C SER A 39 13.05 7.36 -11.44
N PRO A 40 13.44 6.12 -11.79
CA PRO A 40 13.34 4.97 -10.88
C PRO A 40 14.02 5.20 -9.52
N LEU A 41 14.94 6.17 -9.45
CA LEU A 41 15.59 6.61 -8.21
C LEU A 41 14.69 7.45 -7.29
N PHE A 42 13.53 7.93 -7.77
CA PHE A 42 12.60 8.74 -6.97
C PHE A 42 12.04 7.98 -5.77
N PHE A 43 11.95 6.64 -5.87
CA PHE A 43 11.61 5.82 -4.73
C PHE A 43 12.86 5.47 -3.92
N PRO A 44 12.94 5.88 -2.64
CA PRO A 44 14.09 5.55 -1.80
C PRO A 44 14.29 4.03 -1.77
N LEU A 45 15.53 3.56 -1.96
CA LEU A 45 15.87 2.13 -1.93
C LEU A 45 15.30 1.43 -0.69
N THR A 46 15.28 2.11 0.44
CA THR A 46 14.69 1.63 1.70
C THR A 46 13.22 1.25 1.55
N VAL A 47 12.44 2.06 0.83
CA VAL A 47 11.00 1.81 0.58
C VAL A 47 10.84 0.61 -0.34
N LEU A 48 11.67 0.48 -1.39
CA LEU A 48 11.64 -0.66 -2.29
C LEU A 48 11.97 -1.97 -1.58
N TRP A 49 12.97 -1.97 -0.70
CA TRP A 49 13.30 -3.13 0.14
C TRP A 49 12.16 -3.50 1.09
N PHE A 50 11.51 -2.51 1.69
CA PHE A 50 10.35 -2.75 2.55
C PHE A 50 9.18 -3.37 1.77
N TRP A 51 8.88 -2.81 0.59
CA TRP A 51 7.85 -3.34 -0.30
C TRP A 51 8.18 -4.77 -0.73
N ALA A 52 9.40 -5.03 -1.20
CA ALA A 52 9.85 -6.37 -1.56
C ALA A 52 9.70 -7.36 -0.40
N GLY A 53 10.11 -6.97 0.81
CA GLY A 53 9.97 -7.81 2.01
C GLY A 53 8.51 -8.17 2.31
N VAL A 54 7.61 -7.17 2.34
CA VAL A 54 6.18 -7.38 2.62
C VAL A 54 5.53 -8.24 1.53
N ALA A 55 5.80 -7.95 0.25
CA ALA A 55 5.28 -8.71 -0.88
C ALA A 55 5.80 -10.17 -0.86
N GLY A 56 7.07 -10.37 -0.51
CA GLY A 56 7.68 -11.69 -0.40
C GLY A 56 7.07 -12.53 0.72
N ILE A 57 6.84 -11.93 1.90
CA ILE A 57 6.14 -12.60 3.01
C ILE A 57 4.71 -12.99 2.59
N SER A 58 3.98 -12.07 1.95
CA SER A 58 2.61 -12.34 1.49
C SER A 58 2.58 -13.48 0.48
N LEU A 59 3.48 -13.47 -0.51
CA LEU A 59 3.59 -14.53 -1.50
C LEU A 59 3.97 -15.86 -0.85
N ALA A 60 4.88 -15.87 0.12
CA ALA A 60 5.24 -17.07 0.87
C ALA A 60 4.05 -17.66 1.65
N ILE A 61 3.21 -16.81 2.25
CA ILE A 61 1.98 -17.23 2.94
C ILE A 61 0.99 -17.86 1.93
N ASP A 62 0.78 -17.22 0.78
CA ASP A 62 -0.14 -17.73 -0.24
C ASP A 62 0.38 -19.04 -0.88
N LEU A 63 1.70 -19.15 -1.10
CA LEU A 63 2.34 -20.40 -1.57
C LEU A 63 2.17 -21.53 -0.54
N ARG A 64 2.33 -21.26 0.76
CA ARG A 64 2.09 -22.26 1.82
C ARG A 64 0.62 -22.68 1.88
N ARG A 65 -0.32 -21.73 1.71
CA ARG A 65 -1.78 -21.97 1.76
C ARG A 65 -2.33 -22.65 0.51
N SER A 66 -1.69 -22.47 -0.64
CA SER A 66 -2.10 -23.07 -1.91
C SER A 66 -2.00 -24.59 -1.96
N GLY A 67 -1.37 -25.18 -0.94
CA GLY A 67 -1.15 -26.60 -0.84
C GLY A 67 -0.14 -27.15 -1.85
N LEU A 68 0.54 -26.27 -2.61
CA LEU A 68 1.71 -26.63 -3.42
C LEU A 68 2.86 -27.18 -2.55
N ILE A 69 2.93 -26.77 -1.27
CA ILE A 69 3.96 -27.18 -0.31
C ILE A 69 3.41 -28.17 0.74
N SER A 70 2.09 -28.26 0.92
CA SER A 70 1.46 -29.17 1.89
C SER A 70 0.08 -29.53 1.37
N GLY A 71 -0.16 -30.78 0.97
CA GLY A 71 -1.36 -31.26 0.24
C GLY A 71 -2.72 -31.16 0.94
N GLY A 72 -2.98 -30.11 1.71
CA GLY A 72 -4.24 -29.80 2.37
C GLY A 72 -5.14 -28.94 1.49
N MET A 73 -6.34 -29.43 1.24
CA MET A 73 -7.40 -28.75 0.49
C MET A 73 -8.10 -27.72 1.40
N VAL A 74 -7.94 -26.41 1.12
CA VAL A 74 -8.65 -25.35 1.84
C VAL A 74 -9.86 -24.88 0.99
N PRO A 75 -11.08 -24.75 1.55
CA PRO A 75 -12.26 -24.32 0.80
C PRO A 75 -12.18 -22.83 0.46
N GLY A 76 -11.95 -22.51 -0.82
CA GLY A 76 -11.85 -21.14 -1.33
C GLY A 76 -13.16 -20.66 -1.97
N GLY A 77 -14.15 -20.32 -1.16
CA GLY A 77 -15.29 -19.52 -1.59
C GLY A 77 -15.04 -18.05 -1.25
N MET A 78 -14.93 -17.17 -2.24
CA MET A 78 -14.90 -15.73 -1.99
C MET A 78 -16.25 -15.33 -1.38
N PRO A 79 -16.29 -14.76 -0.16
CA PRO A 79 -17.54 -14.22 0.37
C PRO A 79 -17.97 -13.08 -0.55
N ARG A 80 -19.24 -13.09 -0.98
CA ARG A 80 -19.91 -12.04 -1.80
C ARG A 80 -19.70 -10.61 -1.27
N ARG A 81 -19.30 -10.49 0.00
CA ARG A 81 -18.88 -9.27 0.71
C ARG A 81 -17.61 -8.59 0.12
N SER A 82 -16.76 -9.34 -0.58
CA SER A 82 -15.48 -8.86 -1.13
C SER A 82 -15.64 -7.77 -2.21
N TRP A 83 -16.56 -7.95 -3.17
CA TRP A 83 -16.70 -7.01 -4.29
C TRP A 83 -17.16 -5.62 -3.85
N PHE A 84 -18.09 -5.56 -2.89
CA PHE A 84 -18.53 -4.28 -2.31
C PHE A 84 -17.39 -3.57 -1.59
N GLN A 85 -16.56 -4.30 -0.84
CA GLN A 85 -15.37 -3.74 -0.17
C GLN A 85 -14.37 -3.20 -1.19
N ILE A 86 -14.11 -3.92 -2.29
CA ILE A 86 -13.22 -3.47 -3.36
C ILE A 86 -13.73 -2.16 -3.94
N VAL A 87 -15.00 -2.10 -4.35
CA VAL A 87 -15.61 -0.88 -4.91
C VAL A 87 -15.50 0.28 -3.93
N LEU A 88 -15.80 0.06 -2.65
CA LEU A 88 -15.76 1.12 -1.63
C LEU A 88 -14.33 1.61 -1.35
N VAL A 89 -13.34 0.71 -1.31
CA VAL A 89 -11.92 1.09 -1.20
C VAL A 89 -11.47 1.88 -2.42
N THR A 90 -11.90 1.49 -3.63
CA THR A 90 -11.61 2.25 -4.86
C THR A 90 -12.19 3.66 -4.80
N PHE A 91 -13.44 3.82 -4.37
CA PHE A 91 -14.05 5.14 -4.17
C PHE A 91 -13.35 5.94 -3.06
N ALA A 92 -12.97 5.30 -1.96
CA ALA A 92 -12.19 5.94 -0.90
C ALA A 92 -10.82 6.43 -1.41
N MET A 93 -10.16 5.66 -2.28
CA MET A 93 -8.90 6.05 -2.91
C MET A 93 -9.09 7.24 -3.85
N ALA A 94 -10.13 7.23 -4.70
CA ALA A 94 -10.45 8.37 -5.55
C ALA A 94 -10.75 9.64 -4.72
N GLY A 95 -11.51 9.49 -3.64
CA GLY A 95 -11.77 10.55 -2.67
C GLY A 95 -10.50 11.08 -2.01
N PHE A 96 -9.58 10.18 -1.63
CA PHE A 96 -8.27 10.55 -1.08
C PHE A 96 -7.44 11.37 -2.08
N VAL A 97 -7.32 10.93 -3.33
CA VAL A 97 -6.58 11.64 -4.38
C VAL A 97 -7.15 13.04 -4.62
N TYR A 98 -8.47 13.18 -4.61
CA TYR A 98 -9.10 14.50 -4.70
C TYR A 98 -8.81 15.35 -3.45
N ALA A 99 -9.04 14.78 -2.26
CA ALA A 99 -8.90 15.47 -0.98
C ALA A 99 -7.46 15.92 -0.69
N VAL A 100 -6.45 15.13 -1.08
CA VAL A 100 -5.04 15.44 -0.78
C VAL A 100 -4.60 16.78 -1.38
N THR A 101 -5.17 17.16 -2.54
CA THR A 101 -4.88 18.43 -3.21
C THR A 101 -5.55 19.64 -2.58
N ARG A 102 -6.59 19.42 -1.76
CA ARG A 102 -7.43 20.47 -1.16
C ARG A 102 -7.23 20.62 0.35
N LEU A 103 -7.05 19.50 1.05
CA LEU A 103 -7.02 19.41 2.51
C LEU A 103 -5.63 19.07 3.07
N GLY A 104 -4.67 18.74 2.20
CA GLY A 104 -3.35 18.26 2.60
C GLY A 104 -3.29 16.75 2.86
N PHE A 105 -2.07 16.25 3.01
CA PHE A 105 -1.78 14.82 3.15
C PHE A 105 -2.37 14.23 4.44
N LEU A 106 -2.08 14.84 5.58
CA LEU A 106 -2.38 14.24 6.89
C LEU A 106 -3.89 14.00 7.07
N LEU A 107 -4.71 15.04 6.87
CA LEU A 107 -6.17 14.98 7.02
C LEU A 107 -6.79 13.96 6.05
N SER A 108 -6.38 14.02 4.79
CA SER A 108 -6.89 13.11 3.75
C SER A 108 -6.52 11.66 4.05
N ALA A 109 -5.28 11.41 4.48
CA ALA A 109 -4.79 10.08 4.81
C ALA A 109 -5.47 9.51 6.07
N VAL A 110 -5.70 10.33 7.11
CA VAL A 110 -6.47 9.91 8.30
C VAL A 110 -7.87 9.45 7.92
N ALA A 111 -8.59 10.27 7.14
CA ALA A 111 -9.93 9.93 6.66
C ALA A 111 -9.93 8.66 5.79
N PHE A 112 -8.95 8.54 4.89
CA PHE A 112 -8.78 7.37 4.04
C PHE A 112 -8.54 6.10 4.84
N VAL A 113 -7.55 6.08 5.75
CA VAL A 113 -7.22 4.91 6.57
C VAL A 113 -8.40 4.53 7.46
N ALA A 114 -9.07 5.50 8.10
CA ALA A 114 -10.27 5.23 8.88
C ALA A 114 -11.36 4.55 8.04
N THR A 115 -11.62 5.08 6.84
CA THR A 115 -12.62 4.52 5.91
C THR A 115 -12.26 3.10 5.51
N VAL A 116 -11.00 2.85 5.13
CA VAL A 116 -10.53 1.51 4.73
C VAL A 116 -10.67 0.51 5.87
N LEU A 117 -10.27 0.86 7.10
CA LEU A 117 -10.40 -0.03 8.25
C LEU A 117 -11.87 -0.40 8.54
N VAL A 118 -12.78 0.58 8.47
CA VAL A 118 -14.23 0.37 8.65
C VAL A 118 -14.79 -0.52 7.54
N VAL A 119 -14.43 -0.27 6.28
CA VAL A 119 -14.86 -1.08 5.12
C VAL A 119 -14.39 -2.52 5.21
N LEU A 120 -13.14 -2.72 5.66
CA LEU A 120 -12.58 -4.05 5.91
C LEU A 120 -13.24 -4.76 7.12
N GLY A 121 -14.10 -4.06 7.86
CA GLY A 121 -14.91 -4.63 8.93
C GLY A 121 -14.26 -4.59 10.31
N ILE A 122 -13.21 -3.79 10.49
CA ILE A 122 -12.60 -3.56 11.81
C ILE A 122 -13.55 -2.65 12.60
N ARG A 123 -14.17 -3.22 13.63
CA ARG A 123 -15.19 -2.53 14.45
C ARG A 123 -14.67 -1.96 15.78
N SER A 124 -13.43 -2.27 16.16
CA SER A 124 -12.83 -1.70 17.37
C SER A 124 -12.50 -0.23 17.12
N VAL A 125 -13.27 0.66 17.76
CA VAL A 125 -13.09 2.12 17.65
C VAL A 125 -11.67 2.52 18.04
N THR A 126 -11.11 1.89 19.08
CA THR A 126 -9.73 2.12 19.51
C THR A 126 -8.74 1.79 18.40
N LEU A 127 -8.88 0.63 17.74
CA LEU A 127 -7.99 0.28 16.63
C LEU A 127 -8.16 1.22 15.45
N VAL A 128 -9.39 1.61 15.11
CA VAL A 128 -9.66 2.54 14.00
C VAL A 128 -9.01 3.88 14.27
N LEU A 129 -9.22 4.48 15.45
CA LEU A 129 -8.64 5.78 15.81
C LEU A 129 -7.11 5.74 15.92
N CYS A 130 -6.56 4.74 16.62
CA CYS A 130 -5.12 4.64 16.80
C CYS A 130 -4.41 4.46 15.45
N TYR A 131 -4.87 3.52 14.60
CA TYR A 131 -4.22 3.29 13.31
C TYR A 131 -4.47 4.41 12.29
N SER A 132 -5.67 4.99 12.25
CA SER A 132 -5.96 6.08 11.32
C SER A 132 -5.15 7.33 11.59
N ILE A 133 -4.71 7.56 12.83
CA ILE A 133 -3.84 8.68 13.19
C ILE A 133 -2.37 8.28 13.12
N ALA A 134 -1.99 7.18 13.78
CA ALA A 134 -0.58 6.81 13.95
C ALA A 134 0.10 6.52 12.61
N LEU A 135 -0.58 5.83 11.68
CA LEU A 135 0.03 5.43 10.41
C LEU A 135 0.26 6.63 9.48
N PRO A 136 -0.73 7.49 9.18
CA PRO A 136 -0.48 8.72 8.42
C PRO A 136 0.52 9.66 9.08
N LEU A 137 0.49 9.79 10.41
CA LEU A 137 1.44 10.63 11.14
C LEU A 137 2.87 10.11 11.01
N ALA A 138 3.09 8.80 11.18
CA ALA A 138 4.40 8.19 11.02
C ALA A 138 4.94 8.37 9.59
N ILE A 139 4.08 8.22 8.57
CA ILE A 139 4.45 8.47 7.18
C ILE A 139 4.78 9.95 6.98
N PHE A 140 3.95 10.87 7.47
CA PHE A 140 4.20 12.31 7.37
C PHE A 140 5.55 12.68 7.99
N LEU A 141 5.83 12.21 9.21
CA LEU A 141 7.10 12.47 9.90
C LEU A 141 8.29 11.89 9.13
N LEU A 142 8.17 10.67 8.62
CA LEU A 142 9.22 10.02 7.84
C LEU A 142 9.54 10.83 6.57
N PHE A 143 8.53 11.29 5.84
CA PHE A 143 8.77 12.05 4.61
C PHE A 143 9.25 13.47 4.88
N HIS A 144 8.60 14.16 5.81
CA HIS A 144 8.88 15.56 6.11
C HIS A 144 10.24 15.73 6.81
N TYR A 145 10.49 14.96 7.87
CA TYR A 145 11.72 15.07 8.67
C TYR A 145 12.79 14.05 8.29
N GLY A 146 12.40 12.84 7.89
CA GLY A 146 13.36 11.79 7.54
C GLY A 146 13.93 11.95 6.13
N LEU A 147 13.10 12.33 5.16
CA LEU A 147 13.48 12.41 3.74
C LEU A 147 13.59 13.85 3.21
N GLY A 148 13.13 14.85 3.97
CA GLY A 148 13.11 16.25 3.54
C GLY A 148 12.18 16.51 2.35
N LEU A 149 11.18 15.64 2.12
CA LEU A 149 10.23 15.75 1.02
C LEU A 149 8.96 16.47 1.51
N PRO A 150 8.65 17.68 1.01
CA PRO A 150 7.45 18.40 1.42
C PRO A 150 6.21 17.69 0.87
N LEU A 151 5.34 17.25 1.77
CA LEU A 151 4.02 16.73 1.45
C LEU A 151 3.02 17.89 1.32
N PRO A 152 1.91 17.72 0.56
CA PRO A 152 0.86 18.74 0.46
C PRO A 152 0.36 19.16 1.84
N THR A 153 0.50 20.44 2.18
CA THR A 153 0.06 20.99 3.47
C THR A 153 -1.41 21.39 3.45
N SER A 154 -2.05 21.33 4.60
CA SER A 154 -3.42 21.76 4.82
C SER A 154 -3.58 23.28 4.71
N PRO A 155 -4.73 23.77 4.19
CA PRO A 155 -5.05 25.20 4.27
C PRO A 155 -5.37 25.68 5.70
N PHE A 156 -5.58 24.76 6.65
CA PHE A 156 -5.96 25.09 8.03
C PHE A 156 -4.76 25.25 8.98
N SER A 157 -3.59 24.74 8.62
CA SER A 157 -2.41 24.71 9.50
C SER A 157 -1.14 24.63 8.68
N TYR A 158 -0.11 25.40 9.05
CA TYR A 158 1.23 25.30 8.45
C TYR A 158 2.04 24.10 8.98
N LEU A 159 1.51 23.37 9.96
CA LEU A 159 2.20 22.24 10.60
C LEU A 159 1.90 20.89 9.94
N PHE A 160 0.89 20.79 9.07
CA PHE A 160 0.47 19.57 8.37
C PHE A 160 -0.28 19.88 7.10
#